data_AF-V5GVS5-F1
#
_entry.id   AF-V5GVS5-F1
#
_cell.length_a   1.000
_cell.length_b   1.000
_cell.length_c   1.000
_cell.angle_alpha   90.00
_cell.angle_beta   90.00
_cell.angle_gamma   90.00
#
_symmetry.space_group_name_H-M   'P 1'
#
loop_
_entity.id
_entity.type
_entity.pdbx_description
1 polymer ?
#
loop_
_entity_poly.entity_id
_entity_poly.type
_entity_poly.pdbx_seq_one_letter_code
_entity_poly.pdbx_strand_id
1 'polypeptide(L)'
;MESQTYKKTGTAGSKGVQFQVNLLTVFLLNALRWLTEWRLSTEDKRAGKFDDVVLQWPGGAILLQAKHKEKKTGITMEELMSTNSKKDDFSLPKYFFSYQDIKGEFKLKNVIICTNTHINERALEFLNIQEDSSDIMLHCEEDNFTFYTLKEEILPELKEKAKDYCRV
;
A
#
# COMPACT_ATOMS: atom_id res chain seq x y z
N MET A 1 29.21 -16.79 -8.72
CA MET A 1 29.11 -16.61 -7.25
C MET A 1 27.75 -17.14 -6.83
N GLU A 2 27.73 -18.18 -6.01
CA GLU A 2 26.53 -18.92 -5.65
C GLU A 2 25.54 -18.05 -4.88
N SER A 3 24.31 -17.90 -5.40
CA SER A 3 23.21 -17.26 -4.67
C SER A 3 22.62 -18.23 -3.65
N GLN A 4 23.38 -18.55 -2.61
CA GLN A 4 22.81 -19.14 -1.40
C GLN A 4 22.54 -18.03 -0.39
N THR A 5 21.39 -17.40 -0.49
CA THR A 5 20.89 -16.50 0.56
C THR A 5 19.47 -16.94 0.93
N TYR A 6 19.42 -17.75 1.99
CA TYR A 6 18.26 -18.09 2.82
C TYR A 6 16.91 -18.27 2.11
N LYS A 7 16.52 -19.54 1.89
CA LYS A 7 15.20 -19.91 1.40
C LYS A 7 14.31 -20.33 2.57
N LYS A 8 13.38 -19.47 2.99
CA LYS A 8 12.36 -19.83 3.99
C LYS A 8 11.42 -20.88 3.37
N THR A 9 11.34 -22.06 3.98
CA THR A 9 10.68 -23.25 3.43
C THR A 9 9.16 -23.33 3.70
N GLY A 10 8.58 -22.35 4.40
CA GLY A 10 7.13 -22.24 4.59
C GLY A 10 6.44 -21.59 3.38
N THR A 11 5.48 -22.28 2.77
CA THR A 11 5.01 -22.02 1.39
C THR A 11 3.76 -21.15 1.26
N ALA A 12 3.07 -20.78 2.34
CA ALA A 12 1.92 -19.87 2.29
C ALA A 12 2.19 -18.59 3.09
N GLY A 13 2.06 -17.42 2.46
CA GLY A 13 2.18 -16.11 3.11
C GLY A 13 3.61 -15.60 3.41
N SER A 14 4.62 -16.48 3.37
CA SER A 14 6.01 -16.11 3.72
C SER A 14 6.61 -15.01 2.83
N LYS A 15 6.25 -14.97 1.55
CA LYS A 15 6.70 -13.93 0.61
C LYS A 15 6.03 -12.57 0.86
N GLY A 16 4.74 -12.57 1.22
CA GLY A 16 4.04 -11.34 1.61
C GLY A 16 4.62 -10.73 2.88
N VAL A 17 4.91 -11.58 3.88
CA VAL A 17 5.61 -11.15 5.10
C VAL A 17 7.01 -10.63 4.78
N GLN A 18 7.78 -11.32 3.94
CA GLN A 18 9.10 -10.84 3.54
C GLN A 18 9.03 -9.49 2.83
N PHE A 19 8.03 -9.30 1.96
CA PHE A 19 7.80 -8.05 1.26
C PHE A 19 7.51 -6.90 2.23
N GLN A 20 6.66 -7.13 3.24
CA GLN A 20 6.38 -6.16 4.29
C GLN A 20 7.61 -5.85 5.14
N VAL A 21 8.41 -6.86 5.53
CA VAL A 21 9.66 -6.67 6.30
C VAL A 21 10.68 -5.83 5.52
N ASN A 22 10.79 -6.04 4.21
CA ASN A 22 11.66 -5.23 3.37
C ASN A 22 11.20 -3.77 3.36
N LEU A 23 9.90 -3.51 3.20
CA LEU A 23 9.34 -2.16 3.26
C LEU A 23 9.56 -1.49 4.62
N LEU A 24 9.34 -2.21 5.72
CA LEU A 24 9.63 -1.70 7.08
C LEU A 24 11.09 -1.32 7.24
N THR A 25 12.00 -2.12 6.68
CA THR A 25 13.45 -1.84 6.72
C THR A 25 13.78 -0.56 5.96
N VAL A 26 13.23 -0.37 4.76
CA VAL A 26 13.40 0.87 3.97
C VAL A 26 12.89 2.08 4.76
N PHE A 27 11.67 2.01 5.29
CA PHE A 27 11.08 3.09 6.08
C PHE A 27 11.90 3.40 7.34
N LEU A 28 12.39 2.36 8.05
CA LEU A 28 13.23 2.53 9.23
C LEU A 28 14.54 3.24 8.90
N LEU A 29 15.25 2.79 7.87
CA LEU A 29 16.53 3.37 7.45
C LEU A 29 16.37 4.83 7.04
N ASN A 30 15.30 5.15 6.29
CA ASN A 30 15.02 6.51 5.86
C ASN A 30 14.56 7.39 7.03
N ALA A 31 13.72 6.87 7.94
CA ALA A 31 13.30 7.61 9.13
C ALA A 31 14.49 7.93 10.06
N LEU A 32 15.41 6.98 10.27
CA LEU A 32 16.65 7.19 11.03
C LEU A 32 17.53 8.28 10.44
N ARG A 33 17.54 8.41 9.11
CA ARG A 33 18.39 9.37 8.41
C ARG A 33 17.79 10.79 8.38
N TRP A 34 16.47 10.92 8.32
CA TRP A 34 15.83 12.20 7.97
C TRP A 34 14.80 12.72 8.97
N LEU A 35 14.33 11.90 9.92
CA LEU A 35 13.30 12.30 10.88
C LEU A 35 13.81 12.29 12.31
N THR A 36 13.20 13.13 13.14
CA THR A 36 13.31 13.11 14.59
C THR A 36 11.94 12.78 15.19
N GLU A 37 11.94 12.18 16.39
CA GLU A 37 10.71 11.89 17.15
C GLU A 37 9.66 11.12 16.34
N TRP A 38 10.13 10.13 15.57
CA TRP A 38 9.26 9.31 14.73
C TRP A 38 8.84 8.02 15.44
N ARG A 39 7.72 7.46 14.99
CA ARG A 39 7.21 6.14 15.38
C ARG A 39 6.92 5.34 14.12
N LEU A 40 7.47 4.13 14.05
CA LEU A 40 7.16 3.14 13.03
C LEU A 40 6.36 2.01 13.70
N SER A 41 5.22 1.63 13.11
CA SER A 41 4.37 0.56 13.63
C SER A 41 3.72 -0.25 12.52
N THR A 42 3.25 -1.45 12.88
CA THR A 42 2.42 -2.34 12.07
C THR A 42 1.13 -2.64 12.82
N GLU A 43 0.06 -3.00 12.10
CA GLU A 43 -1.24 -3.36 12.68
C GLU A 43 -1.85 -2.25 13.57
N ASP A 44 -1.55 -0.98 13.26
CA ASP A 44 -2.18 0.16 13.93
C ASP A 44 -3.62 0.28 13.46
N LYS A 45 -4.56 -0.15 14.30
CA LYS A 45 -6.00 -0.15 13.99
C LYS A 45 -6.54 1.21 13.55
N ARG A 46 -5.90 2.31 13.95
CA ARG A 46 -6.29 3.67 13.53
C ARG A 46 -6.04 3.91 12.05
N ALA A 47 -5.07 3.19 11.44
CA ALA A 47 -4.71 3.30 10.03
C ALA A 47 -5.63 2.48 9.09
N GLY A 48 -6.65 1.80 9.63
CA GLY A 48 -7.63 1.07 8.84
C GLY A 48 -7.00 -0.05 8.01
N LYS A 49 -7.05 0.07 6.68
CA LYS A 49 -6.45 -0.87 5.72
C LYS A 49 -5.03 -0.49 5.30
N PHE A 50 -4.44 0.56 5.87
CA PHE A 50 -3.08 1.01 5.54
C PHE A 50 -2.15 0.82 6.73
N ASP A 51 -2.31 -0.31 7.42
CA ASP A 51 -1.70 -0.62 8.71
C ASP A 51 -0.46 -1.53 8.60
N ASP A 52 -0.09 -1.98 7.39
CA ASP A 52 1.10 -2.81 7.20
C ASP A 52 2.39 -2.03 7.54
N VAL A 53 2.41 -0.74 7.22
CA VAL A 53 3.47 0.20 7.62
C VAL A 53 2.85 1.56 7.97
N VAL A 54 3.06 2.00 9.20
CA VAL A 54 2.60 3.29 9.71
C VAL A 54 3.79 4.06 10.27
N LEU A 55 4.23 5.09 9.55
CA LEU A 55 5.28 6.00 9.99
C LEU A 55 4.67 7.35 10.39
N GLN A 56 4.89 7.76 11.63
CA GLN A 56 4.36 9.01 12.20
C GLN A 56 5.51 9.86 12.75
N TRP A 57 5.43 11.18 12.59
CA TRP A 57 6.34 12.17 13.19
C TRP A 57 5.59 13.50 13.40
N PRO A 58 6.12 14.51 14.12
CA PRO A 58 5.40 15.77 14.36
C PRO A 58 4.96 16.52 13.07
N GLY A 59 5.72 16.31 11.99
CA GLY A 59 5.45 16.91 10.69
C GLY A 59 4.35 16.21 9.89
N GLY A 60 4.02 14.95 10.19
CA GLY A 60 2.99 14.21 9.47
C GLY A 60 3.05 12.68 9.64
N ALA A 61 2.29 11.98 8.80
CA ALA A 61 2.24 10.53 8.77
C ALA A 61 2.19 9.97 7.33
N ILE A 62 2.85 8.83 7.13
CA ILE A 62 2.74 8.00 5.93
C ILE A 62 2.16 6.66 6.36
N LEU A 63 1.06 6.27 5.70
CA LEU A 63 0.39 4.99 5.90
C LEU A 63 0.53 4.15 4.63
N LEU A 64 0.76 2.85 4.76
CA LEU A 64 0.99 1.99 3.61
C LEU A 64 0.36 0.60 3.80
N GLN A 65 -0.28 0.12 2.73
CA GLN A 65 -0.64 -1.28 2.53
C GLN A 65 0.35 -1.92 1.55
N ALA A 66 0.98 -3.01 1.98
CA ALA A 66 1.86 -3.84 1.19
C ALA A 66 1.08 -5.02 0.58
N LYS A 67 1.17 -5.19 -0.75
CA LYS A 67 0.60 -6.33 -1.45
C LYS A 67 1.61 -7.04 -2.32
N HIS A 68 1.76 -8.34 -2.08
CA HIS A 68 2.63 -9.18 -2.86
C HIS A 68 1.80 -10.17 -3.69
N LYS A 69 1.94 -10.13 -5.02
CA LYS A 69 1.39 -11.13 -5.94
C LYS A 69 2.49 -12.13 -6.31
N GLU A 70 2.24 -13.42 -6.08
CA GLU A 70 3.23 -14.47 -6.39
C GLU A 70 3.51 -14.59 -7.89
N LYS A 71 2.44 -14.48 -8.70
CA LYS A 71 2.54 -14.45 -10.16
C LYS A 71 2.52 -13.00 -10.61
N LYS A 72 3.59 -12.53 -11.26
CA LYS A 72 3.71 -11.17 -11.82
C LYS A 72 2.86 -10.98 -13.09
N THR A 73 1.62 -11.45 -13.10
CA THR A 73 0.69 -11.32 -14.24
C THR A 73 -0.02 -9.96 -14.29
N GLY A 74 0.40 -9.00 -13.46
CA GLY A 74 -0.31 -7.75 -13.24
C GLY A 74 -1.59 -7.93 -12.42
N ILE A 75 -2.09 -6.83 -11.87
CA ILE A 75 -3.40 -6.78 -11.19
C ILE A 75 -4.43 -6.29 -12.21
N THR A 76 -5.44 -7.11 -12.46
CA THR A 76 -6.50 -6.86 -13.45
C THR A 76 -7.53 -5.86 -12.95
N MET A 77 -8.29 -5.26 -13.88
CA MET A 77 -9.39 -4.35 -13.51
C MET A 77 -10.50 -5.07 -12.74
N GLU A 78 -10.76 -6.35 -13.03
CA GLU A 78 -11.72 -7.16 -12.25
C GLU A 78 -11.28 -7.29 -10.79
N GLU A 79 -10.00 -7.57 -10.54
CA GLU A 79 -9.47 -7.67 -9.18
C GLU A 79 -9.52 -6.32 -8.44
N LEU A 80 -9.25 -5.21 -9.13
CA LEU A 80 -9.28 -3.86 -8.54
C LEU A 80 -10.69 -3.37 -8.22
N MET A 81 -11.66 -3.73 -9.06
CA MET A 81 -13.07 -3.34 -8.87
C MET A 81 -13.88 -4.42 -8.15
N SER A 82 -13.24 -5.52 -7.74
CA SER A 82 -13.88 -6.63 -7.04
C SER A 82 -14.57 -6.13 -5.78
N THR A 83 -15.85 -6.50 -5.64
CA THR A 83 -16.66 -6.26 -4.44
C THR A 83 -16.87 -7.55 -3.63
N ASN A 84 -16.36 -8.67 -4.15
CA ASN A 84 -16.50 -9.98 -3.54
C ASN A 84 -15.39 -10.23 -2.53
N SER A 85 -15.75 -10.55 -1.28
CA SER A 85 -14.83 -10.82 -0.18
C SER A 85 -13.83 -11.97 -0.41
N LYS A 86 -14.05 -12.80 -1.44
CA LYS A 86 -13.13 -13.88 -1.82
C LYS A 86 -12.02 -13.46 -2.79
N LYS A 87 -12.10 -12.25 -3.37
CA LYS A 87 -11.15 -11.70 -4.35
C LYS A 87 -10.90 -10.21 -4.10
N ASP A 88 -10.91 -9.76 -2.84
CA ASP A 88 -10.83 -8.34 -2.49
C ASP A 88 -9.41 -7.88 -2.11
N ASP A 89 -8.40 -8.73 -2.30
CA ASP A 89 -7.00 -8.45 -1.93
C ASP A 89 -6.47 -7.14 -2.54
N PHE A 90 -6.92 -6.80 -3.75
CA PHE A 90 -6.53 -5.58 -4.46
C PHE A 90 -7.70 -4.60 -4.67
N SER A 91 -8.83 -4.80 -3.97
CA SER A 91 -10.04 -4.01 -4.18
C SER A 91 -9.83 -2.53 -3.83
N LEU A 92 -9.86 -1.66 -4.83
CA LEU A 92 -9.75 -0.20 -4.65
C LEU A 92 -10.89 0.39 -3.84
N PRO A 93 -12.18 0.00 -4.02
CA PRO A 93 -13.25 0.50 -3.16
C PRO A 93 -12.99 0.33 -1.67
N LYS A 94 -12.45 -0.83 -1.25
CA LYS A 94 -12.09 -1.10 0.15
C LYS A 94 -11.03 -0.14 0.69
N TYR A 95 -9.95 0.08 -0.07
CA TYR A 95 -8.89 1.03 0.31
C TYR A 95 -9.42 2.46 0.35
N PHE A 96 -10.30 2.79 -0.58
CA PHE A 96 -10.90 4.10 -0.67
C PHE A 96 -11.78 4.44 0.54
N PHE A 97 -12.68 3.54 0.95
CA PHE A 97 -13.48 3.73 2.15
C PHE A 97 -12.60 3.82 3.40
N SER A 98 -11.61 2.94 3.51
CA SER A 98 -10.67 3.02 4.63
C SER A 98 -9.92 4.35 4.65
N TYR A 99 -9.56 4.93 3.50
CA TYR A 99 -8.91 6.23 3.44
C TYR A 99 -9.83 7.35 3.93
N GLN A 100 -11.12 7.31 3.56
CA GLN A 100 -12.12 8.28 4.05
C GLN A 100 -12.24 8.23 5.58
N ASP A 101 -12.30 7.02 6.15
CA ASP A 101 -12.47 6.82 7.59
C ASP A 101 -11.28 7.35 8.41
N ILE A 102 -10.06 7.29 7.87
CA ILE A 102 -8.83 7.63 8.60
C ILE A 102 -8.29 9.02 8.27
N LYS A 103 -8.89 9.76 7.33
CA LYS A 103 -8.39 11.08 6.88
C LYS A 103 -8.28 12.11 8.01
N GLY A 104 -9.07 11.94 9.08
CA GLY A 104 -9.04 12.79 10.28
C GLY A 104 -8.19 12.25 11.44
N GLU A 105 -7.74 10.99 11.38
CA GLU A 105 -7.03 10.33 12.50
C GLU A 105 -5.54 10.69 12.56
N PHE A 106 -4.97 11.12 11.43
CA PHE A 106 -3.55 11.45 11.30
C PHE A 106 -3.36 12.78 10.56
N LYS A 107 -2.22 13.42 10.82
CA LYS A 107 -1.71 14.50 9.96
C LYS A 107 -1.12 13.89 8.68
N LEU A 108 -1.98 13.38 7.81
CA LEU A 108 -1.58 12.62 6.62
C LEU A 108 -0.71 13.45 5.68
N LYS A 109 0.46 12.91 5.36
CA LYS A 109 1.29 13.35 4.23
C LYS A 109 1.04 12.46 3.02
N ASN A 110 0.91 11.16 3.24
CA ASN A 110 0.73 10.20 2.16
C ASN A 110 -0.01 8.94 2.64
N VAL A 111 -0.77 8.32 1.73
CA VAL A 111 -1.44 7.03 1.95
C VAL A 111 -1.22 6.17 0.70
N ILE A 112 -0.53 5.04 0.88
CA ILE A 112 0.14 4.34 -0.21
C ILE A 112 -0.33 2.90 -0.30
N ILE A 113 -0.57 2.43 -1.53
CA ILE A 113 -0.67 1.01 -1.86
C ILE A 113 0.65 0.66 -2.55
N CYS A 114 1.44 -0.22 -1.94
CA CYS A 114 2.69 -0.70 -2.49
C CYS A 114 2.54 -2.14 -2.97
N THR A 115 2.99 -2.43 -4.18
CA THR A 115 2.93 -3.78 -4.74
C THR A 115 4.18 -4.17 -5.50
N ASN A 116 4.45 -5.48 -5.54
CA ASN A 116 5.57 -6.07 -6.29
C ASN A 116 5.28 -6.31 -7.79
N THR A 117 4.11 -5.87 -8.26
CA THR A 117 3.63 -6.04 -9.63
C THR A 117 2.88 -4.79 -10.07
N HIS A 118 2.75 -4.61 -11.39
CA HIS A 118 2.04 -3.47 -11.95
C HIS A 118 0.52 -3.65 -11.82
N ILE A 119 -0.16 -2.52 -11.66
CA ILE A 119 -1.61 -2.41 -11.75
C ILE A 119 -2.02 -2.15 -13.22
N ASN A 120 -3.21 -2.61 -13.61
CA ASN A 120 -3.80 -2.30 -14.92
C ASN A 120 -3.79 -0.78 -15.20
N GLU A 121 -3.38 -0.38 -16.40
CA GLU A 121 -3.27 1.04 -16.79
C GLU A 121 -4.57 1.83 -16.64
N ARG A 122 -5.74 1.21 -16.86
CA ARG A 122 -7.03 1.90 -16.65
C ARG A 122 -7.23 2.31 -15.19
N ALA A 123 -6.62 1.62 -14.25
CA ALA A 123 -6.71 2.00 -12.85
C ALA A 123 -5.91 3.26 -12.52
N LEU A 124 -5.04 3.72 -13.43
CA LEU A 124 -4.39 5.03 -13.33
C LEU A 124 -5.38 6.18 -13.51
N GLU A 125 -6.62 5.91 -13.95
CA GLU A 125 -7.72 6.88 -13.82
C GLU A 125 -8.03 7.16 -12.34
N PHE A 126 -7.83 6.17 -11.46
CA PHE A 126 -8.13 6.22 -10.03
C PHE A 126 -6.90 6.41 -9.13
N LEU A 127 -5.72 6.11 -9.64
CA LEU A 127 -4.47 6.11 -8.88
C LEU A 127 -3.44 7.05 -9.49
N ASN A 128 -2.64 7.68 -8.65
CA ASN A 128 -1.37 8.27 -9.08
C ASN A 128 -0.25 7.27 -8.83
N ILE A 129 0.65 7.11 -9.81
CA ILE A 129 1.94 6.48 -9.58
C ILE A 129 2.79 7.49 -8.81
N GLN A 130 3.27 7.07 -7.64
CA GLN A 130 4.34 7.78 -6.94
C GLN A 130 5.66 7.34 -7.59
N GLU A 131 6.13 8.12 -8.54
CA GLU A 131 7.52 8.04 -8.96
C GLU A 131 8.42 8.50 -7.81
N ASP A 132 9.70 8.11 -7.87
CA ASP A 132 10.76 8.42 -6.91
C ASP A 132 10.85 9.94 -6.69
N SER A 133 9.99 10.44 -5.81
CA SER A 133 9.84 11.85 -5.49
C SER A 133 10.35 12.07 -4.08
N SER A 134 10.63 13.33 -3.74
CA SER A 134 11.33 13.78 -2.53
C SER A 134 10.74 13.37 -1.17
N ASP A 135 9.70 12.53 -1.13
CA ASP A 135 9.42 11.66 0.02
C ASP A 135 10.49 10.55 0.06
N ILE A 136 11.68 10.93 0.54
CA ILE A 136 12.89 10.07 0.65
C ILE A 136 12.59 8.73 1.35
N MET A 137 11.47 8.66 2.08
CA MET A 137 10.99 7.47 2.79
C MET A 137 10.75 6.26 1.89
N LEU A 138 10.48 6.45 0.59
CA LEU A 138 10.14 5.36 -0.35
C LEU A 138 11.31 4.90 -1.24
N HIS A 139 12.43 5.62 -1.21
CA HIS A 139 13.56 5.34 -2.10
C HIS A 139 14.27 4.03 -1.70
N CYS A 140 14.37 3.09 -2.64
CA CYS A 140 15.14 1.86 -2.52
C CYS A 140 15.69 1.47 -3.90
N GLU A 141 17.01 1.29 -4.01
CA GLU A 141 17.70 0.99 -5.28
C GLU A 141 17.46 -0.45 -5.78
N GLU A 142 16.86 -1.35 -4.98
CA GLU A 142 16.60 -2.75 -5.35
C GLU A 142 15.15 -3.04 -5.80
N ASP A 143 15.05 -3.88 -6.83
CA ASP A 143 13.93 -4.03 -7.78
C ASP A 143 12.52 -4.33 -7.22
N ASN A 144 11.54 -3.73 -7.94
CA ASN A 144 10.12 -4.10 -8.06
C ASN A 144 9.12 -3.49 -7.06
N PHE A 145 9.38 -2.36 -6.42
CA PHE A 145 8.30 -1.64 -5.73
C PHE A 145 7.60 -0.69 -6.70
N THR A 146 6.27 -0.75 -6.73
CA THR A 146 5.47 0.32 -7.33
C THR A 146 4.53 0.87 -6.27
N PHE A 147 4.58 2.19 -6.11
CA PHE A 147 3.82 2.92 -5.11
C PHE A 147 2.67 3.64 -5.79
N TYR A 148 1.47 3.48 -5.24
CA TYR A 148 0.25 4.09 -5.75
C TYR A 148 -0.44 4.88 -4.64
N THR A 149 -1.00 6.04 -5.00
CA THR A 149 -1.83 6.85 -4.10
C THR A 149 -3.20 7.05 -4.71
N LEU A 150 -4.23 7.17 -3.87
CA LEU A 150 -5.60 7.41 -4.33
C LEU A 150 -5.73 8.84 -4.85
N LYS A 151 -6.34 9.01 -6.03
CA LYS A 151 -6.79 10.33 -6.49
C LYS A 151 -7.99 10.75 -5.64
N GLU A 152 -8.05 12.00 -5.21
CA GLU A 152 -9.24 12.49 -4.50
C GLU A 152 -10.41 12.74 -5.46
N GLU A 153 -10.12 13.07 -6.73
CA GLU A 153 -11.11 13.50 -7.74
C GLU A 153 -12.11 12.40 -8.14
N ILE A 154 -11.77 11.13 -7.94
CA ILE A 154 -12.59 9.96 -8.30
C ILE A 154 -13.70 9.65 -7.27
N LEU A 155 -13.82 10.49 -6.23
CA LEU A 155 -14.80 10.40 -5.15
C LEU A 155 -16.24 10.11 -5.61
N PRO A 156 -16.80 10.77 -6.63
CA PRO A 156 -18.18 10.54 -7.05
C PRO A 156 -18.38 9.16 -7.69
N GLU A 157 -17.47 8.75 -8.57
CA GLU A 157 -17.59 7.52 -9.37
C GLU A 157 -17.40 6.27 -8.50
N LEU A 158 -16.43 6.29 -7.57
CA LEU A 158 -16.25 5.20 -6.62
C LEU A 158 -17.41 5.10 -5.63
N LYS A 159 -17.96 6.23 -5.15
CA LYS A 159 -19.16 6.22 -4.30
C LYS A 159 -20.39 5.69 -5.03
N GLU A 160 -20.55 5.98 -6.31
CA GLU A 160 -21.66 5.46 -7.12
C GLU A 160 -21.53 3.94 -7.31
N LYS A 161 -20.36 3.46 -7.75
CA LYS A 161 -20.07 2.02 -7.88
C LYS A 161 -20.14 1.29 -6.54
N ALA A 162 -19.92 1.99 -5.44
CA ALA A 162 -20.07 1.45 -4.11
C ALA A 162 -21.48 1.53 -3.51
N LYS A 163 -22.46 2.20 -4.14
CA LYS A 163 -23.87 2.06 -3.75
C LYS A 163 -24.40 0.66 -4.06
N ASP A 164 -23.82 0.00 -5.06
CA ASP A 164 -24.06 -1.43 -5.33
C ASP A 164 -23.39 -2.33 -4.28
N TYR A 165 -22.38 -1.82 -3.54
CA TYR A 165 -21.66 -2.52 -2.45
C TYR A 165 -22.51 -2.69 -1.18
N CYS A 166 -23.47 -1.78 -0.92
CA CYS A 166 -24.30 -1.79 0.30
C CYS A 166 -25.69 -2.41 0.08
N ARG A 167 -25.96 -2.97 -1.11
CA ARG A 167 -27.24 -3.59 -1.47
C ARG A 167 -27.21 -5.13 -1.49
N VAL A 168 -26.12 -5.74 -1.05
CA VAL A 168 -25.98 -7.20 -0.90
C VAL A 168 -25.97 -7.58 0.57
#